data_AF-A0A7C9LCV1-F1
#
_entry.id   AF-A0A7C9LCV1-F1
#
_cell.length_a   1.000
_cell.length_b   1.000
_cell.length_c   1.000
_cell.angle_alpha   90.00
_cell.angle_beta   90.00
_cell.angle_gamma   90.00
#
_symmetry.space_group_name_H-M   'P 1'
#
loop_
_entity.id
_entity.type
_entity.pdbx_description
1 polymer ?
#
loop_
_entity_poly.entity_id
_entity_poly.type
_entity_poly.pdbx_seq_one_letter_code
_entity_poly.pdbx_strand_id
1 'polypeptide(L)' 'MEKLELLSKVRELNKSFSEDLEKELDKILESGCLDLSKYENDFILPKIVFSAILKSESFQFAPMSKEYQQEIKNVSKFL' A
#
# COMPACT_ATOMS: atom_id res chain seq x y z
N MET A 1 -4.07 -1.86 -24.54
CA MET A 1 -3.76 -2.90 -23.56
C MET A 1 -4.92 -3.88 -23.52
N GLU A 2 -4.65 -5.16 -23.66
CA GLU A 2 -5.67 -6.21 -23.53
C GLU A 2 -5.89 -6.61 -22.05
N LYS A 3 -7.00 -7.28 -21.74
CA LYS A 3 -7.33 -7.68 -20.35
C LYS A 3 -6.24 -8.55 -19.70
N LEU A 4 -5.68 -9.50 -20.46
CA LEU A 4 -4.63 -10.39 -19.96
C LEU A 4 -3.32 -9.64 -19.74
N GLU A 5 -3.01 -8.68 -20.61
CA GLU A 5 -1.83 -7.81 -20.47
C GLU A 5 -1.96 -6.91 -19.23
N LEU A 6 -3.13 -6.30 -19.00
CA LEU A 6 -3.41 -5.53 -17.79
C LEU A 6 -3.22 -6.38 -16.54
N LEU A 7 -3.79 -7.58 -16.52
CA LEU A 7 -3.67 -8.50 -15.40
C LEU A 7 -2.21 -8.88 -15.12
N SER A 8 -1.42 -9.14 -16.16
CA SER A 8 0.02 -9.41 -16.00
C SER A 8 0.74 -8.23 -15.34
N LYS A 9 0.54 -7.02 -15.86
CA LYS A 9 1.20 -5.81 -15.35
C LYS A 9 0.78 -5.47 -13.91
N VAL A 10 -0.49 -5.63 -13.57
CA VAL A 10 -0.98 -5.44 -12.19
C VAL A 10 -0.35 -6.48 -11.24
N ARG A 11 -0.19 -7.73 -11.68
CA ARG A 11 0.48 -8.77 -10.88
C ARG A 11 1.97 -8.49 -10.69
N GLU A 12 2.65 -7.98 -11.72
CA GLU A 12 4.05 -7.55 -11.63
C GLU A 12 4.21 -6.42 -10.60
N LEU A 13 3.33 -5.41 -10.62
CA LEU A 13 3.29 -4.35 -9.62
C LEU A 13 3.08 -4.90 -8.20
N ASN A 14 2.12 -5.81 -8.02
CA ASN A 14 1.85 -6.42 -6.72
C ASN A 14 3.05 -7.23 -6.17
N LYS A 15 3.79 -7.92 -7.05
CA LYS A 15 4.99 -8.65 -6.65
C LYS A 15 6.07 -7.69 -6.13
N SER A 16 6.36 -6.62 -6.87
CA SER A 16 7.31 -5.59 -6.43
C SER A 16 6.89 -4.97 -5.11
N PHE A 17 5.62 -4.57 -4.99
CA PHE A 17 5.07 -4.00 -3.77
C PHE A 17 5.21 -4.94 -2.57
N SER A 18 5.01 -6.24 -2.75
CA SER A 18 5.15 -7.22 -1.65
C SER A 18 6.58 -7.30 -1.13
N GLU A 19 7.58 -7.20 -2.02
CA GLU A 19 9.00 -7.19 -1.66
C GLU A 19 9.41 -5.88 -0.96
N ASP A 20 8.81 -4.76 -1.35
CA ASP A 20 9.09 -3.45 -0.75
C ASP A 20 8.36 -3.26 0.58
N LEU A 21 7.18 -3.86 0.74
CA LEU A 21 6.40 -3.83 1.98
C LEU A 21 7.17 -4.45 3.15
N GLU A 22 7.85 -5.58 2.96
CA GLU A 22 8.68 -6.21 4.00
C GLU A 22 9.81 -5.27 4.45
N LYS A 23 10.45 -4.55 3.51
CA LYS A 23 11.49 -3.57 3.84
C LYS A 23 10.94 -2.39 4.64
N GLU A 24 9.74 -1.93 4.31
CA GLU A 24 9.08 -0.85 5.05
C GLU A 24 8.65 -1.29 6.46
N LEU A 25 8.23 -2.54 6.63
CA LEU A 25 7.97 -3.12 7.96
C LEU A 25 9.22 -3.11 8.83
N ASP A 26 10.35 -3.61 8.31
CA ASP A 26 11.63 -3.60 9.01
C ASP A 26 12.05 -2.18 9.43
N LYS A 27 11.97 -1.22 8.49
CA LYS A 27 12.27 0.19 8.77
C LYS A 27 11.41 0.76 9.89
N ILE A 28 10.10 0.49 9.88
CA ILE A 28 9.19 1.00 10.90
C ILE A 28 9.55 0.42 12.27
N LEU A 29 9.85 -0.87 12.35
CA LEU A 29 10.27 -1.52 13.59
C LEU A 29 11.59 -0.94 14.13
N GLU A 30 12.54 -0.62 13.25
CA GLU A 30 13.83 -0.04 13.62
C GLU A 30 13.77 1.46 13.92
N SER A 31 12.78 2.19 13.41
CA SER A 31 12.68 3.65 13.51
C SER A 31 12.44 4.20 14.91
N GLY A 32 11.98 3.37 15.86
CA GLY A 32 11.56 3.79 17.19
C GLY A 32 10.27 4.63 17.21
N CYS A 33 9.56 4.78 16.09
CA CYS A 33 8.32 5.56 16.04
C CYS A 33 7.10 4.87 16.69
N LEU A 34 7.20 3.57 16.98
CA LEU A 34 6.15 2.77 17.59
C LEU A 34 6.31 2.72 19.11
N ASP A 35 5.27 3.15 19.82
CA ASP A 35 5.19 2.99 21.27
C ASP A 35 4.45 1.69 21.61
N LEU A 36 5.18 0.57 21.66
CA LEU A 36 4.62 -0.75 21.91
C LEU A 36 3.93 -0.87 23.28
N SER A 37 4.28 -0.01 24.24
CA SER A 37 3.72 -0.04 25.59
C SER A 37 2.27 0.43 25.67
N LYS A 38 1.81 1.18 24.66
CA LYS A 38 0.44 1.73 24.58
C LYS A 38 -0.58 0.76 24.01
N TYR A 39 -0.15 -0.37 23.47
CA TYR A 39 -1.01 -1.29 22.75
C TYR A 39 -0.98 -2.67 23.39
N GLU A 40 -2.12 -3.35 23.40
CA GLU A 40 -2.23 -4.74 23.81
C GLU A 40 -1.76 -5.67 22.68
N ASN A 41 -1.64 -6.96 22.99
CA ASN A 41 -1.35 -7.99 21.98
C ASN A 41 -2.59 -8.31 21.14
N ASP A 42 -3.05 -7.31 20.39
CA ASP A 42 -4.16 -7.38 19.48
C ASP A 42 -3.76 -6.87 18.09
N PHE A 43 -4.75 -6.76 17.19
CA PHE A 43 -4.51 -6.32 15.81
C PHE A 43 -4.63 -4.81 15.61
N ILE A 44 -4.76 -3.99 16.65
CA ILE A 44 -4.89 -2.53 16.51
C ILE A 44 -3.58 -1.95 15.96
N LEU A 45 -2.46 -2.17 16.65
CA LEU A 45 -1.17 -1.64 16.22
C LEU A 45 -0.72 -2.21 14.86
N PRO A 46 -0.81 -3.53 14.59
CA PRO A 46 -0.55 -4.07 13.26
C PRO A 46 -1.38 -3.40 12.15
N LYS A 47 -2.68 -3.15 12.38
CA LYS A 47 -3.52 -2.47 11.40
C LYS A 47 -3.10 -1.02 11.18
N ILE A 48 -2.66 -0.31 12.22
CA ILE A 48 -2.14 1.06 12.11
C ILE A 48 -0.88 1.07 11.23
N VAL A 49 0.09 0.21 11.53
CA VAL A 49 1.33 0.08 10.75
C VAL A 49 1.02 -0.25 9.29
N PHE A 50 0.21 -1.28 9.06
CA PHE A 50 -0.14 -1.72 7.71
C PHE A 50 -0.88 -0.62 6.92
N SER A 51 -1.80 0.10 7.58
CA SER A 51 -2.50 1.23 6.95
C SER A 51 -1.56 2.39 6.61
N ALA A 52 -0.54 2.65 7.44
CA ALA A 52 0.45 3.68 7.17
C ALA A 52 1.30 3.34 5.93
N ILE A 53 1.75 2.09 5.82
CA ILE A 53 2.50 1.60 4.64
C ILE A 53 1.63 1.73 3.39
N LEU A 54 0.42 1.17 3.40
CA LEU A 54 -0.49 1.23 2.25
C LEU A 54 -0.78 2.67 1.80
N LYS A 55 -0.93 3.58 2.76
CA LYS A 55 -1.14 5.00 2.45
C LYS A 55 0.10 5.61 1.78
N SER A 56 1.30 5.35 2.29
CA SER A 56 2.55 5.81 1.69
C SER A 56 2.70 5.30 0.26
N GLU A 57 2.52 3.99 0.07
CA GLU A 57 2.64 3.31 -1.22
C GLU A 57 1.59 3.79 -2.22
N SER A 58 0.36 4.06 -1.77
CA SER A 58 -0.67 4.63 -2.64
C SER A 58 -0.26 5.96 -3.28
N PHE A 59 0.56 6.77 -2.60
CA PHE A 59 1.10 8.00 -3.17
C PHE A 59 2.15 7.74 -4.24
N GLN A 60 2.93 6.66 -4.13
CA GLN A 60 3.92 6.29 -5.16
C GLN A 60 3.25 5.87 -6.46
N PHE A 61 2.10 5.19 -6.37
CA PHE A 61 1.33 4.76 -7.53
C PHE A 61 0.33 5.82 -8.04
N ALA A 62 0.13 6.91 -7.30
CA ALA A 62 -0.83 7.94 -7.65
C ALA A 62 -0.38 8.70 -8.91
N PRO A 63 -1.17 8.69 -9.99
CA PRO A 63 -0.85 9.45 -11.18
C PRO A 63 -1.02 10.94 -10.93
N MET A 64 -0.09 11.73 -11.48
CA MET A 64 -0.11 13.20 -11.35
C MET A 64 -1.20 13.87 -12.21
N SER A 65 -1.73 13.17 -13.22
CA SER A 65 -2.80 13.69 -14.08
C SER A 65 -4.18 13.59 -13.40
N LYS A 66 -4.96 14.68 -13.48
CA LYS A 66 -6.36 14.72 -13.00
C LYS A 66 -7.23 13.67 -13.69
N GLU A 67 -6.98 13.39 -14.97
CA GLU A 67 -7.72 12.39 -15.73
C GLU A 67 -7.52 10.98 -15.15
N TYR A 68 -6.27 10.59 -14.89
CA TYR A 68 -5.96 9.29 -14.32
C TYR A 68 -6.41 9.15 -12.85
N GLN A 69 -6.42 10.26 -12.09
CA GLN A 69 -7.04 10.27 -10.76
C GLN A 69 -8.55 10.02 -10.82
N GLN A 70 -9.23 10.48 -11.87
CA GLN A 70 -10.65 10.19 -12.08
C GLN A 70 -10.87 8.71 -12.44
N GLU A 71 -9.98 8.11 -13.23
CA GLU A 71 -10.02 6.67 -13.51
C GLU A 71 -9.86 5.83 -12.24
N ILE A 72 -8.94 6.20 -11.34
CA ILE A 72 -8.82 5.54 -10.02
C ILE A 72 -10.14 5.63 -9.26
N LYS A 73 -10.76 6.81 -9.17
CA LYS A 73 -12.06 6.97 -8.51
C LYS A 73 -13.16 6.12 -9.14
N ASN A 74 -13.13 5.93 -10.45
CA ASN A 74 -14.11 5.09 -11.14
C ASN A 74 -13.90 3.61 -10.78
N VAL A 75 -12.66 3.12 -10.79
CA VAL A 75 -12.32 1.75 -10.37
C VAL A 75 -12.68 1.50 -8.90
N SER A 76 -12.35 2.44 -8.01
CA SER A 76 -12.63 2.33 -6.56
C SER A 76 -14.11 2.24 -6.19
N LYS A 77 -15.04 2.59 -7.09
CA LYS A 77 -16.49 2.41 -6.83
C LYS A 77 -16.94 0.95 -6.86
N PHE A 78 -16.08 0.06 -7.35
CA PHE A 78 -16.36 -1.37 -7.51
C PHE A 78 -15.48 -2.25 -6.61
N LEU A 79 -14.70 -1.65 -5.72
CA LEU A 79 -13.93 -2.31 -4.66
C LEU A 79 -14.69 -2.18 -3.34
#